data_AF-A0A927Z423-F1
#
_entry.id   AF-A0A927Z423-F1
#
_cell.length_a   1.000
_cell.length_b   1.000
_cell.length_c   1.000
_cell.angle_alpha   90.00
_cell.angle_beta   90.00
_cell.angle_gamma   90.00
#
_symmetry.space_group_name_H-M   'P 1'
#
loop_
_entity.id
_entity.type
_entity.pdbx_description
1 polymer ?
#
loop_
_entity_poly.entity_id
_entity_poly.type
_entity_poly.pdbx_seq_one_letter_code
_entity_poly.pdbx_strand_id
1 'polypeptide(L)'
;MKWRSVKNKLIILMVILTATFVTGAGFGERAAKAESYQYKEPAGICLPDVVYDREIEATGTCGEGLSYVLDEDGLLTITGTGEIERRAFAEVPAINNVVIGEGVTAIGDEAFSNAWNIKSIVFPDSLKSIGNNAFGVCRSLQSVCIPKGVETIGDGAFSCCFEMVELSIPDSVNLIGENAFYGCVSLEKIAVAQNNEAYDSRNNCNALIDSTANKLLAGCKNTVIPAGVVTIGNSAFVSVEGLTAVVVSDGMKSIEKEAFYFCVDLQEIYIPESVETIADDVFNECDDKLVIYAVKNSYAWKYAEKNKIDVKEPPANEEKNDEKTDGIQQDDNKTENSENSKTENSNSDNVNNNSKDAGAPNDAPNNISNNFFNNPTANMSDSGNITYGSDSKPQVLKEQNLKVGKIKKYKAK
;
A
#
# COMPACT_ATOMS: atom_id res chain seq x y z
N MET A 1 -38.60 -20.34 -35.18
CA MET A 1 -37.60 -20.27 -34.09
C MET A 1 -36.13 -20.52 -34.49
N LYS A 2 -35.67 -20.37 -35.76
CA LYS A 2 -34.23 -20.59 -36.07
C LYS A 2 -33.58 -19.62 -37.08
N TRP A 3 -34.15 -18.44 -37.32
CA TRP A 3 -33.61 -17.50 -38.34
C TRP A 3 -33.27 -16.09 -37.82
N ARG A 4 -33.58 -15.74 -36.55
CA ARG A 4 -33.20 -14.44 -35.95
C ARG A 4 -31.81 -14.42 -35.31
N SER A 5 -31.29 -15.58 -34.87
CA SER A 5 -29.98 -15.71 -34.19
C SER A 5 -28.77 -15.45 -35.11
N VAL A 6 -28.88 -15.75 -36.41
CA VAL A 6 -27.76 -15.55 -37.35
C VAL A 6 -27.56 -14.07 -37.71
N LYS A 7 -28.64 -13.25 -37.72
CA LYS A 7 -28.53 -11.81 -38.00
C LYS A 7 -27.85 -11.04 -36.86
N ASN A 8 -28.09 -11.41 -35.60
CA ASN A 8 -27.42 -10.78 -34.45
C ASN A 8 -25.95 -11.22 -34.30
N LYS A 9 -25.62 -12.47 -34.68
CA LYS A 9 -24.22 -12.94 -34.74
C LYS A 9 -23.38 -12.20 -35.80
N LEU A 10 -23.99 -11.75 -36.90
CA LEU A 10 -23.28 -11.04 -37.97
C LEU A 10 -23.05 -9.55 -37.68
N ILE A 11 -23.92 -8.92 -36.87
CA ILE A 11 -23.81 -7.49 -36.52
C ILE A 11 -22.71 -7.27 -35.47
N ILE A 12 -22.51 -8.20 -34.53
CA ILE A 12 -21.52 -8.06 -33.45
C ILE A 12 -20.10 -8.42 -33.93
N LEU A 13 -19.96 -9.35 -34.89
CA LEU A 13 -18.66 -9.62 -35.52
C LEU A 13 -18.14 -8.41 -36.34
N MET A 14 -19.03 -7.51 -36.78
CA MET A 14 -18.64 -6.26 -37.45
C MET A 14 -18.19 -5.16 -36.49
N VAL A 15 -18.53 -5.22 -35.20
CA VAL A 15 -18.13 -4.19 -34.21
C VAL A 15 -16.70 -4.42 -33.69
N ILE A 16 -16.21 -5.67 -33.74
CA ILE A 16 -14.86 -6.03 -33.27
C ILE A 16 -13.81 -5.97 -34.40
N LEU A 17 -14.23 -5.91 -35.67
CA LEU A 17 -13.32 -5.93 -36.83
C LEU A 17 -13.07 -4.58 -37.52
N THR A 18 -13.64 -3.46 -37.04
CA THR A 18 -13.44 -2.14 -37.67
C THR A 18 -12.36 -1.27 -37.03
N ALA A 19 -11.62 -1.77 -36.03
CA ALA A 19 -10.45 -1.09 -35.48
C ALA A 19 -9.13 -1.58 -36.11
N THR A 20 -9.02 -1.56 -37.45
CA THR A 20 -7.76 -1.36 -38.21
C THR A 20 -8.05 -1.40 -39.71
N PHE A 21 -7.88 -0.25 -40.39
CA PHE A 21 -7.26 -0.02 -41.71
C PHE A 21 -7.86 1.20 -42.40
N VAL A 22 -7.15 2.33 -42.26
CA VAL A 22 -7.22 3.47 -43.17
C VAL A 22 -6.43 3.12 -44.44
N THR A 23 -7.16 3.08 -45.56
CA THR A 23 -6.78 3.29 -46.97
C THR A 23 -5.44 2.76 -47.51
N GLY A 24 -5.52 1.82 -48.45
CA GLY A 24 -4.46 1.51 -49.42
C GLY A 24 -4.92 0.46 -50.44
N ALA A 25 -4.94 0.82 -51.72
CA ALA A 25 -5.56 0.09 -52.82
C ALA A 25 -4.92 -1.26 -53.21
N GLY A 26 -5.71 -2.17 -53.82
CA GLY A 26 -5.20 -3.15 -54.79
C GLY A 26 -5.74 -4.58 -54.70
N PHE A 27 -6.56 -4.96 -55.70
CA PHE A 27 -6.67 -6.27 -56.36
C PHE A 27 -6.62 -7.59 -55.56
N GLY A 28 -7.66 -8.42 -55.77
CA GLY A 28 -7.50 -9.86 -56.00
C GLY A 28 -8.21 -10.80 -55.02
N GLU A 29 -9.25 -11.49 -55.50
CA GLU A 29 -9.80 -12.68 -54.86
C GLU A 29 -8.72 -13.76 -54.67
N ARG A 30 -8.48 -14.17 -53.42
CA ARG A 30 -7.97 -15.51 -53.10
C ARG A 30 -8.31 -15.89 -51.66
N ALA A 31 -9.07 -16.97 -51.52
CA ALA A 31 -9.46 -17.56 -50.25
C ALA A 31 -8.25 -17.91 -49.39
N ALA A 32 -8.15 -17.32 -48.19
CA ALA A 32 -7.10 -17.62 -47.22
C ALA A 32 -7.56 -18.75 -46.28
N LYS A 33 -6.73 -19.80 -46.17
CA LYS A 33 -6.81 -20.82 -45.12
C LYS A 33 -6.70 -20.14 -43.75
N ALA A 34 -7.63 -20.45 -42.86
CA ALA A 34 -7.52 -20.11 -41.44
C ALA A 34 -6.49 -21.06 -40.79
N GLU A 35 -5.29 -20.55 -40.51
CA GLU A 35 -4.38 -21.17 -39.56
C GLU A 35 -4.73 -20.65 -38.16
N SER A 36 -4.98 -21.58 -37.24
CA SER A 36 -5.38 -21.31 -35.87
C SER A 36 -4.26 -20.59 -35.12
N TYR A 37 -4.44 -19.30 -34.83
CA TYR A 37 -3.61 -18.58 -33.87
C TYR A 37 -3.88 -19.15 -32.46
N GLN A 38 -2.87 -19.80 -31.89
CA GLN A 38 -2.84 -20.17 -30.47
C GLN A 38 -2.50 -18.90 -29.68
N TYR A 39 -3.50 -18.31 -29.02
CA TYR A 39 -3.30 -17.26 -28.02
C TYR A 39 -2.54 -17.84 -26.83
N LYS A 40 -1.43 -17.20 -26.44
CA LYS A 40 -0.64 -17.57 -25.26
C LYS A 40 -0.93 -16.50 -24.21
N GLU A 41 -1.63 -16.89 -23.14
CA GLU A 41 -2.01 -16.00 -22.04
C GLU A 41 -0.77 -15.30 -21.44
N PRO A 42 -0.84 -13.98 -21.16
CA PRO A 42 0.11 -13.33 -20.27
C PRO A 42 -0.13 -13.83 -18.85
N ALA A 43 0.93 -14.26 -18.16
CA ALA A 43 0.86 -14.64 -16.76
C ALA A 43 0.36 -13.45 -15.90
N GLY A 44 -0.77 -13.63 -15.22
CA GLY A 44 -1.21 -12.75 -14.12
C GLY A 44 -2.56 -12.04 -14.25
N ILE A 45 -3.37 -12.30 -15.28
CA ILE A 45 -4.70 -11.69 -15.40
C ILE A 45 -5.76 -12.66 -14.87
N CYS A 46 -6.38 -12.34 -13.73
CA CYS A 46 -7.64 -12.95 -13.32
C CYS A 46 -8.79 -12.35 -14.14
N LEU A 47 -9.02 -12.85 -15.37
CA LEU A 47 -10.28 -12.62 -16.06
C LEU A 47 -11.27 -13.72 -15.63
N PRO A 48 -12.49 -13.38 -15.15
CA PRO A 48 -13.53 -14.39 -15.02
C PRO A 48 -13.90 -14.93 -16.41
N ASP A 49 -14.17 -16.24 -16.48
CA ASP A 49 -14.65 -16.93 -17.68
C ASP A 49 -15.79 -16.14 -18.33
N VAL A 50 -15.61 -15.70 -19.58
CA VAL A 50 -16.62 -14.93 -20.32
C VAL A 50 -17.75 -15.89 -20.73
N VAL A 51 -18.82 -15.92 -19.95
CA VAL A 51 -20.08 -16.61 -20.27
C VAL A 51 -20.90 -15.72 -21.22
N TYR A 52 -21.21 -16.24 -22.41
CA TYR A 52 -21.74 -15.48 -23.56
C TYR A 52 -23.28 -15.34 -23.62
N ASP A 53 -24.00 -15.55 -22.52
CA ASP A 53 -25.49 -15.51 -22.50
C ASP A 53 -26.06 -14.88 -21.20
N ARG A 54 -25.44 -13.79 -20.72
CA ARG A 54 -25.90 -13.07 -19.52
C ARG A 54 -27.05 -12.11 -19.84
N GLU A 55 -28.12 -12.11 -19.05
CA GLU A 55 -29.20 -11.14 -19.18
C GLU A 55 -28.71 -9.73 -18.79
N ILE A 56 -29.18 -8.70 -19.51
CA ILE A 56 -28.82 -7.31 -19.28
C ILE A 56 -29.83 -6.68 -18.31
N GLU A 57 -29.36 -6.20 -17.17
CA GLU A 57 -30.17 -5.45 -16.21
C GLU A 57 -30.34 -3.98 -16.60
N ALA A 58 -29.24 -3.34 -17.02
CA ALA A 58 -29.25 -1.92 -17.34
C ALA A 58 -28.24 -1.57 -18.42
N THR A 59 -28.53 -0.51 -19.17
CA THR A 59 -27.59 0.13 -20.10
C THR A 59 -27.79 1.64 -20.05
N GLY A 60 -26.76 2.40 -20.40
CA GLY A 60 -26.88 3.84 -20.47
C GLY A 60 -25.56 4.52 -20.81
N THR A 61 -25.50 5.81 -20.55
CA THR A 61 -24.29 6.63 -20.63
C THR A 61 -23.79 6.96 -19.24
N CYS A 62 -22.49 7.20 -19.08
CA CYS A 62 -21.86 7.54 -17.80
C CYS A 62 -20.81 8.64 -17.96
N GLY A 63 -21.04 9.54 -18.91
CA GLY A 63 -20.09 10.56 -19.35
C GLY A 63 -20.19 10.79 -20.85
N GLU A 64 -19.65 11.92 -21.31
CA GLU A 64 -19.59 12.22 -22.74
C GLU A 64 -18.71 11.18 -23.45
N GLY A 65 -19.25 10.53 -24.48
CA GLY A 65 -18.53 9.52 -25.25
C GLY A 65 -18.41 8.15 -24.57
N LEU A 66 -19.04 7.96 -23.40
CA LEU A 66 -19.04 6.68 -22.67
C LEU A 66 -20.43 6.04 -22.62
N SER A 67 -20.45 4.71 -22.67
CA SER A 67 -21.64 3.89 -22.50
C SER A 67 -21.35 2.71 -21.59
N TYR A 68 -22.36 2.25 -20.87
CA TYR A 68 -22.24 1.10 -19.97
C TYR A 68 -23.30 0.04 -20.22
N VAL A 69 -22.98 -1.19 -19.81
CA VAL A 69 -23.87 -2.33 -19.70
C VAL A 69 -23.67 -2.96 -18.33
N LEU A 70 -24.75 -3.20 -17.60
CA LEU A 70 -24.79 -3.96 -16.36
C LEU A 70 -25.59 -5.24 -16.61
N ASP A 71 -25.01 -6.38 -16.31
CA ASP A 71 -25.67 -7.68 -16.41
C ASP A 71 -26.26 -8.16 -15.08
N GLU A 72 -27.03 -9.26 -15.14
CA GLU A 72 -27.71 -9.89 -13.99
C GLU A 72 -26.77 -10.43 -12.91
N ASP A 73 -25.50 -10.64 -13.24
CA ASP A 73 -24.47 -11.07 -12.29
C ASP A 73 -23.81 -9.87 -11.59
N GLY A 74 -24.18 -8.64 -11.95
CA GLY A 74 -23.63 -7.41 -11.42
C GLY A 74 -22.27 -7.03 -12.02
N LEU A 75 -21.94 -7.51 -13.21
CA LEU A 75 -20.76 -7.02 -13.95
C LEU A 75 -21.14 -5.74 -14.72
N LEU A 76 -20.52 -4.63 -14.33
CA LEU A 76 -20.58 -3.37 -15.05
C LEU A 76 -19.44 -3.30 -16.07
N THR A 77 -19.77 -3.20 -17.35
CA THR A 77 -18.81 -2.97 -18.43
C THR A 77 -18.99 -1.55 -18.98
N ILE A 78 -17.93 -0.75 -18.93
CA ILE A 78 -17.90 0.63 -19.46
C ILE A 78 -17.05 0.65 -20.73
N THR A 79 -17.56 1.30 -21.77
CA THR A 79 -16.90 1.38 -23.09
C THR A 79 -17.00 2.79 -23.66
N GLY A 80 -16.10 3.10 -24.60
CA GLY A 80 -16.06 4.40 -25.27
C GLY A 80 -14.79 5.17 -24.92
N THR A 81 -14.81 6.48 -25.13
CA THR A 81 -13.68 7.36 -24.84
C THR A 81 -14.16 8.59 -24.09
N GLY A 82 -13.50 8.92 -22.98
CA GLY A 82 -13.88 10.06 -22.16
C GLY A 82 -13.66 9.83 -20.67
N GLU A 83 -14.34 10.64 -19.86
CA GLU A 83 -14.32 10.62 -18.41
C GLU A 83 -15.62 10.02 -17.88
N ILE A 84 -15.52 9.11 -16.90
CA ILE A 84 -16.69 8.66 -16.14
C ILE A 84 -17.15 9.82 -15.26
N GLU A 85 -18.37 10.29 -15.45
CA GLU A 85 -18.87 11.48 -14.78
C GLU A 85 -19.01 11.33 -13.26
N ARG A 86 -19.04 12.47 -12.57
CA ARG A 86 -19.23 12.53 -11.12
C ARG A 86 -20.48 11.74 -10.69
N ARG A 87 -20.32 10.84 -9.72
CA ARG A 87 -21.38 10.00 -9.14
C ARG A 87 -22.11 9.06 -10.11
N ALA A 88 -21.56 8.75 -11.29
CA ALA A 88 -22.23 7.94 -12.31
C ALA A 88 -22.84 6.61 -11.79
N PHE A 89 -22.14 5.96 -10.85
CA PHE A 89 -22.49 4.67 -10.25
C PHE A 89 -22.44 4.71 -8.71
N ALA A 90 -22.61 5.89 -8.12
CA ALA A 90 -22.64 6.03 -6.67
C ALA A 90 -23.84 5.29 -6.06
N GLU A 91 -23.62 4.59 -4.95
CA GLU A 91 -24.66 3.91 -4.17
C GLU A 91 -25.42 2.82 -4.94
N VAL A 92 -24.85 2.27 -6.03
CA VAL A 92 -25.49 1.21 -6.82
C VAL A 92 -25.15 -0.16 -6.23
N PRO A 93 -26.09 -0.84 -5.54
CA PRO A 93 -25.79 -2.11 -4.85
C PRO A 93 -25.70 -3.32 -5.79
N ALA A 94 -26.17 -3.19 -7.03
CA ALA A 94 -26.16 -4.28 -8.01
C ALA A 94 -24.76 -4.55 -8.59
N ILE A 95 -23.82 -3.60 -8.49
CA ILE A 95 -22.49 -3.74 -9.08
C ILE A 95 -21.59 -4.57 -8.16
N ASN A 96 -21.13 -5.71 -8.67
CA ASN A 96 -20.20 -6.62 -8.02
C ASN A 96 -18.80 -6.55 -8.63
N ASN A 97 -18.69 -6.32 -9.93
CA ASN A 97 -17.42 -6.23 -10.65
C ASN A 97 -17.47 -5.12 -11.69
N VAL A 98 -16.35 -4.43 -11.92
CA VAL A 98 -16.27 -3.35 -12.89
C VAL A 98 -15.18 -3.64 -13.91
N VAL A 99 -15.51 -3.52 -15.20
CA VAL A 99 -14.55 -3.53 -16.30
C VAL A 99 -14.62 -2.18 -17.00
N ILE A 100 -13.56 -1.39 -16.86
CA ILE A 100 -13.43 -0.08 -17.49
C ILE A 100 -12.61 -0.27 -18.77
N GLY A 101 -13.25 -0.07 -19.91
CA GLY A 101 -12.65 -0.30 -21.22
C GLY A 101 -11.61 0.76 -21.62
N GLU A 102 -10.75 0.38 -22.56
CA GLU A 102 -9.77 1.28 -23.18
C GLU A 102 -10.41 2.53 -23.76
N GLY A 103 -9.73 3.66 -23.60
CA GLY A 103 -10.21 4.99 -24.00
C GLY A 103 -10.82 5.79 -22.85
N VAL A 104 -11.17 5.17 -21.73
CA VAL A 104 -11.52 5.90 -20.50
C VAL A 104 -10.25 6.54 -19.94
N THR A 105 -10.25 7.87 -19.82
CA THR A 105 -9.08 8.66 -19.40
C THR A 105 -9.16 9.12 -17.96
N ALA A 106 -10.36 9.21 -17.39
CA ALA A 106 -10.54 9.68 -16.02
C ALA A 106 -11.77 9.04 -15.37
N ILE A 107 -11.71 8.89 -14.04
CA ILE A 107 -12.84 8.54 -13.20
C ILE A 107 -13.18 9.77 -12.36
N GLY A 108 -14.38 10.32 -12.53
CA GLY A 108 -14.82 11.52 -11.84
C GLY A 108 -15.06 11.30 -10.35
N ASP A 109 -15.27 12.41 -9.65
CA ASP A 109 -15.51 12.43 -8.21
C ASP A 109 -16.70 11.53 -7.83
N GLU A 110 -16.55 10.76 -6.75
CA GLU A 110 -17.58 9.88 -6.20
C GLU A 110 -18.19 8.88 -7.21
N ALA A 111 -17.55 8.62 -8.37
CA ALA A 111 -18.14 7.86 -9.47
C ALA A 111 -18.69 6.48 -9.06
N PHE A 112 -18.04 5.79 -8.12
CA PHE A 112 -18.44 4.52 -7.53
C PHE A 112 -18.56 4.60 -6.00
N SER A 113 -18.74 5.80 -5.44
CA SER A 113 -18.81 5.98 -4.00
C SER A 113 -19.99 5.20 -3.40
N ASN A 114 -19.78 4.54 -2.27
CA ASN A 114 -20.78 3.72 -1.57
C ASN A 114 -21.34 2.54 -2.41
N ALA A 115 -20.65 2.12 -3.47
CA ALA A 115 -20.95 0.87 -4.16
C ALA A 115 -20.37 -0.32 -3.35
N TRP A 116 -21.03 -0.65 -2.24
CA TRP A 116 -20.50 -1.53 -1.18
C TRP A 116 -20.11 -2.94 -1.65
N ASN A 117 -20.70 -3.42 -2.75
CA ASN A 117 -20.55 -4.78 -3.26
C ASN A 117 -19.46 -4.95 -4.31
N ILE A 118 -18.79 -3.87 -4.77
CA ILE A 118 -17.71 -3.97 -5.75
C ILE A 118 -16.56 -4.78 -5.14
N LYS A 119 -16.23 -5.91 -5.76
CA LYS A 119 -15.16 -6.83 -5.35
C LYS A 119 -13.88 -6.64 -6.14
N SER A 120 -14.03 -6.35 -7.43
CA SER A 120 -12.91 -6.20 -8.36
C SER A 120 -13.17 -5.12 -9.40
N ILE A 121 -12.09 -4.46 -9.83
CA ILE A 121 -12.10 -3.45 -10.87
C ILE A 121 -10.95 -3.76 -11.83
N VAL A 122 -11.25 -3.79 -13.12
CA VAL A 122 -10.27 -3.83 -14.20
C VAL A 122 -10.15 -2.41 -14.76
N PHE A 123 -9.01 -1.76 -14.54
CA PHE A 123 -8.70 -0.46 -15.11
C PHE A 123 -8.05 -0.59 -16.49
N PRO A 124 -8.26 0.38 -17.41
CA PRO A 124 -7.57 0.43 -18.68
C PRO A 124 -6.20 1.09 -18.55
N ASP A 125 -5.31 0.83 -19.50
CA ASP A 125 -3.99 1.48 -19.56
C ASP A 125 -4.11 2.98 -19.90
N SER A 126 -5.22 3.39 -20.52
CA SER A 126 -5.51 4.79 -20.87
C SER A 126 -5.87 5.69 -19.67
N LEU A 127 -6.11 5.12 -18.48
CA LEU A 127 -6.56 5.89 -17.33
C LEU A 127 -5.45 6.81 -16.80
N LYS A 128 -5.79 8.09 -16.60
CA LYS A 128 -4.88 9.15 -16.14
C LYS A 128 -5.16 9.66 -14.74
N SER A 129 -6.43 9.68 -14.32
CA SER A 129 -6.80 10.24 -13.02
C SER A 129 -7.96 9.51 -12.37
N ILE A 130 -7.90 9.41 -11.04
CA ILE A 130 -8.98 8.89 -10.19
C ILE A 130 -9.43 10.03 -9.28
N GLY A 131 -10.69 10.42 -9.38
CA GLY A 131 -11.26 11.58 -8.67
C GLY A 131 -11.45 11.37 -7.18
N ASN A 132 -11.89 12.43 -6.51
CA ASN A 132 -12.11 12.45 -5.07
C ASN A 132 -13.21 11.46 -4.70
N ASN A 133 -12.97 10.62 -3.70
CA ASN A 133 -13.90 9.58 -3.23
C ASN A 133 -14.42 8.65 -4.35
N ALA A 134 -13.71 8.53 -5.48
CA ALA A 134 -14.17 7.77 -6.66
C ALA A 134 -14.61 6.35 -6.30
N PHE A 135 -13.89 5.66 -5.42
CA PHE A 135 -14.20 4.34 -4.87
C PHE A 135 -14.40 4.38 -3.34
N GLY A 136 -14.69 5.56 -2.78
CA GLY A 136 -14.89 5.71 -1.35
C GLY A 136 -16.03 4.83 -0.85
N VAL A 137 -15.79 4.06 0.22
CA VAL A 137 -16.71 3.11 0.83
C VAL A 137 -17.05 1.91 -0.09
N CYS A 138 -16.19 1.53 -1.04
CA CYS A 138 -16.30 0.23 -1.72
C CYS A 138 -15.80 -0.89 -0.80
N ARG A 139 -16.63 -1.27 0.18
CA ARG A 139 -16.24 -2.10 1.34
C ARG A 139 -15.69 -3.49 0.97
N SER A 140 -16.23 -4.09 -0.08
CA SER A 140 -15.86 -5.44 -0.52
C SER A 140 -14.68 -5.46 -1.51
N LEU A 141 -14.06 -4.31 -1.81
CA LEU A 141 -12.99 -4.22 -2.80
C LEU A 141 -11.70 -4.83 -2.25
N GLN A 142 -11.27 -5.96 -2.81
CA GLN A 142 -10.21 -6.78 -2.22
C GLN A 142 -8.80 -6.40 -2.67
N SER A 143 -8.64 -5.92 -3.89
CA SER A 143 -7.34 -5.54 -4.44
C SER A 143 -7.49 -4.41 -5.45
N VAL A 144 -6.48 -3.54 -5.51
CA VAL A 144 -6.42 -2.44 -6.45
C VAL A 144 -5.03 -2.42 -7.10
N CYS A 145 -5.01 -2.73 -8.39
CA CYS A 145 -3.84 -2.56 -9.24
C CYS A 145 -3.99 -1.25 -10.02
N ILE A 146 -3.41 -0.16 -9.51
CA ILE A 146 -3.42 1.14 -10.21
C ILE A 146 -2.58 1.00 -11.50
N PRO A 147 -3.15 1.28 -12.69
CA PRO A 147 -2.44 1.09 -13.95
C PRO A 147 -1.35 2.15 -14.14
N LYS A 148 -0.32 1.82 -14.93
CA LYS A 148 0.88 2.65 -15.16
C LYS A 148 0.62 4.01 -15.83
N GLY A 149 -0.60 4.26 -16.27
CA GLY A 149 -1.00 5.53 -16.86
C GLY A 149 -1.42 6.58 -15.83
N VAL A 150 -1.77 6.17 -14.61
CA VAL A 150 -2.40 7.04 -13.61
C VAL A 150 -1.38 7.99 -13.00
N GLU A 151 -1.69 9.27 -13.08
CA GLU A 151 -0.85 10.36 -12.58
C GLU A 151 -1.37 10.89 -11.23
N THR A 152 -2.70 10.90 -11.05
CA THR A 152 -3.35 11.47 -9.86
C THR A 152 -4.40 10.54 -9.24
N ILE A 153 -4.37 10.46 -7.91
CA ILE A 153 -5.35 9.77 -7.06
C ILE A 153 -5.92 10.82 -6.11
N GLY A 154 -7.22 11.08 -6.18
CA GLY A 154 -7.89 12.15 -5.43
C GLY A 154 -8.05 11.88 -3.94
N ASP A 155 -8.54 12.89 -3.22
CA ASP A 155 -8.81 12.82 -1.79
C ASP A 155 -9.83 11.72 -1.50
N GLY A 156 -9.53 10.84 -0.54
CA GLY A 156 -10.43 9.76 -0.16
C GLY A 156 -10.75 8.75 -1.27
N ALA A 157 -10.01 8.72 -2.39
CA ALA A 157 -10.35 7.93 -3.58
C ALA A 157 -10.67 6.45 -3.30
N PHE A 158 -9.96 5.82 -2.37
CA PHE A 158 -10.19 4.44 -1.90
C PHE A 158 -10.44 4.39 -0.38
N SER A 159 -10.99 5.47 0.19
CA SER A 159 -11.30 5.50 1.62
C SER A 159 -12.33 4.43 1.98
N CYS A 160 -12.20 3.81 3.16
CA CYS A 160 -13.11 2.79 3.70
C CYS A 160 -13.31 1.57 2.78
N CYS A 161 -12.30 1.21 1.97
CA CYS A 161 -12.23 -0.08 1.29
C CYS A 161 -11.73 -1.15 2.26
N PHE A 162 -12.62 -1.55 3.17
CA PHE A 162 -12.28 -2.37 4.35
C PHE A 162 -11.61 -3.71 4.01
N GLU A 163 -12.01 -4.37 2.91
CA GLU A 163 -11.46 -5.66 2.50
C GLU A 163 -10.20 -5.56 1.62
N MET A 164 -9.65 -4.35 1.38
CA MET A 164 -8.47 -4.20 0.52
C MET A 164 -7.23 -4.80 1.18
N VAL A 165 -6.64 -5.83 0.58
CA VAL A 165 -5.48 -6.57 1.11
C VAL A 165 -4.15 -6.09 0.51
N GLU A 166 -4.16 -5.69 -0.76
CA GLU A 166 -2.96 -5.25 -1.49
C GLU A 166 -3.20 -3.93 -2.23
N LEU A 167 -2.23 -3.04 -2.08
CA LEU A 167 -2.11 -1.76 -2.78
C LEU A 167 -0.79 -1.73 -3.57
N SER A 168 -0.87 -1.40 -4.86
CA SER A 168 0.29 -1.17 -5.71
C SER A 168 0.23 0.20 -6.36
N ILE A 169 1.25 1.04 -6.13
CA ILE A 169 1.42 2.37 -6.71
C ILE A 169 2.44 2.32 -7.86
N PRO A 170 2.06 2.65 -9.11
CA PRO A 170 2.99 2.67 -10.24
C PRO A 170 3.90 3.91 -10.21
N ASP A 171 4.87 3.94 -11.12
CA ASP A 171 5.86 5.02 -11.25
C ASP A 171 5.28 6.36 -11.71
N SER A 172 4.17 6.32 -12.44
CA SER A 172 3.49 7.50 -12.99
C SER A 172 2.79 8.37 -11.94
N VAL A 173 2.43 7.81 -10.79
CA VAL A 173 1.65 8.52 -9.76
C VAL A 173 2.53 9.58 -9.10
N ASN A 174 2.14 10.84 -9.25
CA ASN A 174 2.84 12.00 -8.70
C ASN A 174 2.00 12.81 -7.70
N LEU A 175 0.71 12.48 -7.56
CA LEU A 175 -0.18 13.09 -6.59
C LEU A 175 -1.16 12.07 -6.00
N ILE A 176 -1.14 11.93 -4.69
CA ILE A 176 -2.08 11.17 -3.88
C ILE A 176 -2.72 12.15 -2.89
N GLY A 177 -4.05 12.25 -2.96
CA GLY A 177 -4.85 13.12 -2.12
C GLY A 177 -4.88 12.70 -0.66
N GLU A 178 -5.34 13.62 0.18
CA GLU A 178 -5.49 13.36 1.62
C GLU A 178 -6.46 12.19 1.84
N ASN A 179 -6.11 11.30 2.77
CA ASN A 179 -6.96 10.18 3.16
C ASN A 179 -7.34 9.22 2.01
N ALA A 180 -6.59 9.21 0.90
CA ALA A 180 -6.88 8.35 -0.26
C ALA A 180 -7.08 6.88 0.11
N PHE A 181 -6.40 6.38 1.14
CA PHE A 181 -6.50 5.00 1.65
C PHE A 181 -6.96 4.93 3.11
N TYR A 182 -7.61 5.98 3.63
CA TYR A 182 -8.14 6.01 4.99
C TYR A 182 -9.04 4.81 5.26
N GLY A 183 -8.85 4.10 6.38
CA GLY A 183 -9.71 2.99 6.77
C GLY A 183 -9.63 1.77 5.84
N CYS A 184 -8.54 1.57 5.09
CA CYS A 184 -8.27 0.30 4.41
C CYS A 184 -7.69 -0.72 5.42
N VAL A 185 -8.54 -1.14 6.37
CA VAL A 185 -8.14 -1.84 7.60
C VAL A 185 -7.48 -3.21 7.38
N SER A 186 -7.80 -3.89 6.27
CA SER A 186 -7.27 -5.21 5.93
C SER A 186 -5.98 -5.18 5.11
N LEU A 187 -5.37 -4.01 4.87
CA LEU A 187 -4.14 -3.94 4.09
C LEU A 187 -3.06 -4.80 4.75
N GLU A 188 -2.42 -5.65 3.95
CA GLU A 188 -1.28 -6.46 4.35
C GLU A 188 -0.02 -6.13 3.55
N LYS A 189 -0.20 -5.58 2.34
CA LYS A 189 0.87 -5.28 1.40
C LYS A 189 0.68 -3.93 0.72
N ILE A 190 1.70 -3.09 0.83
CA ILE A 190 1.82 -1.81 0.13
C ILE A 190 3.11 -1.85 -0.68
N ALA A 191 2.97 -1.84 -2.00
CA ALA A 191 4.06 -1.80 -2.96
C ALA A 191 4.08 -0.47 -3.71
N VAL A 192 5.28 0.07 -3.93
CA VAL A 192 5.49 1.26 -4.75
C VAL A 192 6.56 0.92 -5.79
N ALA A 193 6.36 1.34 -7.04
CA ALA A 193 7.32 1.12 -8.11
C ALA A 193 8.68 1.77 -7.76
N GLN A 194 9.78 1.06 -8.03
CA GLN A 194 11.14 1.48 -7.65
C GLN A 194 11.57 2.82 -8.26
N ASN A 195 10.96 3.21 -9.37
CA ASN A 195 11.24 4.43 -10.13
C ASN A 195 10.17 5.51 -9.94
N ASN A 196 9.26 5.37 -8.98
CA ASN A 196 8.37 6.48 -8.61
C ASN A 196 9.21 7.58 -7.93
N GLU A 197 9.11 8.81 -8.43
CA GLU A 197 9.88 9.96 -7.93
C GLU A 197 9.24 10.64 -6.71
N ALA A 198 7.92 10.52 -6.55
CA ALA A 198 7.14 11.20 -5.51
C ALA A 198 6.93 10.34 -4.26
N TYR A 199 6.81 9.02 -4.45
CA TYR A 199 6.47 8.07 -3.40
C TYR A 199 7.43 6.88 -3.38
N ASP A 200 7.63 6.30 -2.20
CA ASP A 200 8.40 5.07 -2.06
C ASP A 200 7.86 4.14 -0.97
N SER A 201 8.42 2.93 -0.94
CA SER A 201 8.32 1.95 0.14
C SER A 201 9.74 1.45 0.43
N ARG A 202 10.63 2.40 0.75
CA ARG A 202 12.07 2.16 0.89
C ARG A 202 12.38 1.06 1.90
N ASN A 203 13.48 0.33 1.68
CA ASN A 203 13.92 -0.76 2.56
C ASN A 203 12.87 -1.87 2.78
N ASN A 204 11.94 -2.05 1.84
CA ASN A 204 10.80 -2.97 1.97
C ASN A 204 9.97 -2.71 3.24
N CYS A 205 9.80 -1.44 3.61
CA CYS A 205 9.09 -1.03 4.83
C CYS A 205 7.59 -1.36 4.82
N ASN A 206 7.03 -1.76 3.68
CA ASN A 206 5.62 -2.09 3.51
C ASN A 206 4.71 -0.91 3.90
N ALA A 207 5.06 0.29 3.42
CA ALA A 207 4.35 1.53 3.68
C ALA A 207 4.37 2.42 2.45
N LEU A 208 3.42 3.35 2.37
CA LEU A 208 3.41 4.42 1.39
C LEU A 208 4.04 5.66 2.03
N ILE A 209 5.16 6.12 1.48
CA ILE A 209 5.91 7.28 1.98
C ILE A 209 5.96 8.35 0.89
N ASP A 210 5.64 9.59 1.25
CA ASP A 210 6.02 10.76 0.44
C ASP A 210 7.54 10.95 0.55
N SER A 211 8.23 10.73 -0.56
CA SER A 211 9.69 10.71 -0.63
C SER A 211 10.31 12.08 -0.34
N THR A 212 9.62 13.16 -0.69
CA THR A 212 10.12 14.53 -0.52
C THR A 212 9.94 15.00 0.91
N ALA A 213 8.77 14.75 1.50
CA ALA A 213 8.47 15.13 2.87
C ALA A 213 9.03 14.14 3.91
N ASN A 214 9.48 12.95 3.47
CA ASN A 214 9.76 11.80 4.33
C ASN A 214 8.61 11.52 5.31
N LYS A 215 7.38 11.56 4.76
CA LYS A 215 6.13 11.44 5.51
C LYS A 215 5.44 10.13 5.17
N LEU A 216 5.19 9.31 6.18
CA LEU A 216 4.42 8.08 6.03
C LEU A 216 2.94 8.43 5.88
N LEU A 217 2.35 8.10 4.73
CA LEU A 217 0.98 8.43 4.36
C LEU A 217 0.00 7.29 4.65
N ALA A 218 0.44 6.05 4.47
CA ALA A 218 -0.34 4.86 4.80
C ALA A 218 0.58 3.71 5.21
N GLY A 219 0.21 3.00 6.27
CA GLY A 219 0.85 1.79 6.74
C GLY A 219 -0.15 0.65 6.91
N CYS A 220 0.36 -0.52 7.24
CA CYS A 220 -0.38 -1.75 7.42
C CYS A 220 0.20 -2.58 8.57
N LYS A 221 -0.41 -3.73 8.89
CA LYS A 221 -0.05 -4.53 10.07
C LYS A 221 1.43 -4.94 10.15
N ASN A 222 2.08 -5.07 8.99
CA ASN A 222 3.47 -5.52 8.85
C ASN A 222 4.43 -4.37 8.49
N THR A 223 4.02 -3.11 8.64
CA THR A 223 4.88 -1.98 8.34
C THR A 223 6.06 -1.90 9.31
N VAL A 224 7.26 -1.77 8.76
CA VAL A 224 8.47 -1.45 9.51
C VAL A 224 8.85 -0.03 9.17
N ILE A 225 8.61 0.93 10.06
CA ILE A 225 8.88 2.35 9.79
C ILE A 225 10.40 2.54 9.54
N PRO A 226 10.82 2.95 8.32
CA PRO A 226 12.23 3.01 7.98
C PRO A 226 12.88 4.27 8.56
N ALA A 227 14.18 4.18 8.84
CA ALA A 227 14.98 5.34 9.24
C ALA A 227 14.86 6.47 8.20
N GLY A 228 14.85 7.71 8.69
CA GLY A 228 14.69 8.91 7.86
C GLY A 228 13.24 9.36 7.67
N VAL A 229 12.24 8.56 8.05
CA VAL A 229 10.85 9.05 8.16
C VAL A 229 10.76 10.05 9.31
N VAL A 230 10.37 11.28 9.01
CA VAL A 230 10.28 12.37 9.99
C VAL A 230 8.87 12.57 10.52
N THR A 231 7.86 12.10 9.79
CA THR A 231 6.45 12.30 10.14
C THR A 231 5.62 11.06 9.87
N ILE A 232 4.81 10.65 10.85
CA ILE A 232 3.65 9.78 10.61
C ILE A 232 2.46 10.70 10.32
N GLY A 233 1.92 10.59 9.12
CA GLY A 233 0.87 11.47 8.64
C GLY A 233 -0.52 11.19 9.22
N ASN A 234 -1.43 12.11 8.92
CA ASN A 234 -2.84 11.99 9.27
C ASN A 234 -3.38 10.59 8.93
N SER A 235 -4.00 9.94 9.92
CA SER A 235 -4.71 8.67 9.75
C SER A 235 -3.90 7.52 9.13
N ALA A 236 -2.56 7.58 9.16
CA ALA A 236 -1.69 6.67 8.41
C ALA A 236 -1.84 5.18 8.79
N PHE A 237 -2.20 4.88 10.04
CA PHE A 237 -2.48 3.53 10.54
C PHE A 237 -3.90 3.41 11.11
N VAL A 238 -4.84 4.26 10.69
CA VAL A 238 -6.21 4.24 11.24
C VAL A 238 -6.84 2.85 11.11
N SER A 239 -7.30 2.31 12.25
CA SER A 239 -8.01 1.03 12.36
C SER A 239 -7.28 -0.17 11.75
N VAL A 240 -5.95 -0.16 11.65
CA VAL A 240 -5.20 -1.30 11.10
C VAL A 240 -5.35 -2.52 12.02
N GLU A 241 -5.95 -3.58 11.50
CA GLU A 241 -6.19 -4.84 12.25
C GLU A 241 -4.88 -5.63 12.41
N GLY A 242 -4.65 -6.16 13.61
CA GLY A 242 -3.46 -6.96 13.93
C GLY A 242 -2.16 -6.17 14.12
N LEU A 243 -2.19 -4.83 14.09
CA LEU A 243 -1.04 -3.99 14.43
C LEU A 243 -0.81 -4.02 15.94
N THR A 244 0.10 -4.88 16.40
CA THR A 244 0.30 -5.13 17.85
C THR A 244 1.42 -4.30 18.47
N ALA A 245 2.48 -4.03 17.71
CA ALA A 245 3.63 -3.25 18.16
C ALA A 245 4.15 -2.36 17.04
N VAL A 246 4.59 -1.15 17.41
CA VAL A 246 5.20 -0.19 16.48
C VAL A 246 6.51 0.32 17.05
N VAL A 247 7.55 0.31 16.21
CA VAL A 247 8.83 0.95 16.51
C VAL A 247 8.94 2.22 15.69
N VAL A 248 8.94 3.36 16.36
CA VAL A 248 9.23 4.63 15.71
C VAL A 248 10.73 4.80 15.59
N SER A 249 11.22 5.11 14.38
CA SER A 249 12.64 5.31 14.11
C SER A 249 13.16 6.63 14.71
N ASP A 250 14.41 6.62 15.16
CA ASP A 250 15.12 7.83 15.57
C ASP A 250 15.12 8.90 14.47
N GLY A 251 14.99 10.15 14.89
CA GLY A 251 14.89 11.29 13.97
C GLY A 251 13.45 11.66 13.59
N MET A 252 12.46 10.83 13.93
CA MET A 252 11.05 11.20 13.80
C MET A 252 10.74 12.45 14.64
N LYS A 253 9.96 13.37 14.07
CA LYS A 253 9.62 14.69 14.63
C LYS A 253 8.16 14.82 15.03
N SER A 254 7.24 14.24 14.26
CA SER A 254 5.81 14.44 14.49
C SER A 254 4.96 13.22 14.19
N ILE A 255 3.93 13.03 15.02
CA ILE A 255 2.85 12.09 14.79
C ILE A 255 1.56 12.91 14.66
N GLU A 256 0.98 12.92 13.46
CA GLU A 256 -0.16 13.77 13.12
C GLU A 256 -1.51 13.16 13.53
N LYS A 257 -2.61 13.86 13.21
CA LYS A 257 -3.94 13.54 13.73
C LYS A 257 -4.40 12.15 13.37
N GLU A 258 -5.06 11.49 14.31
CA GLU A 258 -5.67 10.17 14.11
C GLU A 258 -4.70 9.07 13.60
N ALA A 259 -3.38 9.28 13.68
CA ALA A 259 -2.41 8.40 13.05
C ALA A 259 -2.54 6.92 13.45
N PHE A 260 -2.93 6.63 14.70
CA PHE A 260 -3.22 5.28 15.22
C PHE A 260 -4.66 5.17 15.76
N TYR A 261 -5.58 6.00 15.28
CA TYR A 261 -6.97 6.00 15.74
C TYR A 261 -7.61 4.63 15.53
N PHE A 262 -8.34 4.11 16.54
CA PHE A 262 -8.96 2.77 16.49
C PHE A 262 -7.99 1.60 16.26
N CYS A 263 -6.70 1.72 16.55
CA CYS A 263 -5.78 0.58 16.57
C CYS A 263 -6.01 -0.28 17.83
N VAL A 264 -7.11 -1.04 17.84
CA VAL A 264 -7.56 -1.82 19.02
C VAL A 264 -6.63 -2.96 19.41
N ASP A 265 -5.77 -3.42 18.49
CA ASP A 265 -4.79 -4.47 18.75
C ASP A 265 -3.43 -3.93 19.20
N LEU A 266 -3.22 -2.60 19.15
CA LEU A 266 -1.94 -1.98 19.49
C LEU A 266 -1.72 -2.02 21.00
N GLN A 267 -0.76 -2.84 21.41
CA GLN A 267 -0.44 -3.07 22.83
C GLN A 267 0.75 -2.25 23.29
N GLU A 268 1.72 -2.03 22.40
CA GLU A 268 2.92 -1.28 22.74
C GLU A 268 3.46 -0.45 21.58
N ILE A 269 3.98 0.72 21.92
CA ILE A 269 4.67 1.59 20.95
C ILE A 269 5.88 2.23 21.59
N TYR A 270 7.03 2.14 20.92
CA TYR A 270 8.21 2.92 21.29
C TYR A 270 8.19 4.25 20.56
N ILE A 271 8.28 5.36 21.30
CA ILE A 271 8.35 6.73 20.76
C ILE A 271 9.64 7.41 21.26
N PRO A 272 10.60 7.73 20.38
CA PRO A 272 11.90 8.27 20.76
C PRO A 272 11.84 9.72 21.22
N GLU A 273 12.90 10.17 21.90
CA GLU A 273 13.05 11.57 22.35
C GLU A 273 13.02 12.61 21.23
N SER A 274 13.34 12.19 20.00
CA SER A 274 13.38 13.09 18.85
C SER A 274 12.00 13.63 18.47
N VAL A 275 10.91 12.99 18.92
CA VAL A 275 9.53 13.41 18.64
C VAL A 275 9.22 14.68 19.41
N GLU A 276 8.87 15.72 18.67
CA GLU A 276 8.61 17.07 19.17
C GLU A 276 7.12 17.39 19.25
N THR A 277 6.28 16.65 18.51
CA THR A 277 4.81 16.84 18.51
C THR A 277 4.06 15.52 18.32
N ILE A 278 2.93 15.38 19.02
CA ILE A 278 1.98 14.27 18.89
C ILE A 278 0.59 14.91 18.98
N ALA A 279 -0.27 14.67 17.98
CA ALA A 279 -1.63 15.19 18.00
C ALA A 279 -2.47 14.54 19.12
N ASP A 280 -3.44 15.28 19.66
CA ASP A 280 -4.19 14.86 20.86
C ASP A 280 -5.01 13.58 20.66
N ASP A 281 -5.40 13.27 19.43
CA ASP A 281 -6.29 12.14 19.05
C ASP A 281 -5.56 10.89 18.53
N VAL A 282 -4.21 10.89 18.52
CA VAL A 282 -3.39 9.86 17.88
C VAL A 282 -3.77 8.43 18.31
N PHE A 283 -3.98 8.19 19.61
CA PHE A 283 -4.30 6.87 20.16
C PHE A 283 -5.73 6.77 20.70
N ASN A 284 -6.65 7.63 20.24
CA ASN A 284 -8.05 7.49 20.63
C ASN A 284 -8.60 6.13 20.15
N GLU A 285 -9.39 5.47 21.00
CA GLU A 285 -10.02 4.18 20.72
C GLU A 285 -9.02 3.02 20.50
N CYS A 286 -7.77 3.17 20.95
CA CYS A 286 -6.81 2.06 21.10
C CYS A 286 -7.14 1.20 22.35
N ASP A 287 -6.47 0.06 22.53
CA ASP A 287 -6.61 -0.78 23.72
C ASP A 287 -6.31 0.03 25.00
N ASP A 288 -7.17 -0.10 26.02
CA ASP A 288 -6.98 0.53 27.34
C ASP A 288 -5.67 0.10 28.03
N LYS A 289 -5.02 -0.98 27.55
CA LYS A 289 -3.74 -1.50 28.02
C LYS A 289 -2.54 -1.06 27.18
N LEU A 290 -2.72 -0.16 26.21
CA LEU A 290 -1.64 0.39 25.41
C LEU A 290 -0.54 0.97 26.32
N VAL A 291 0.69 0.51 26.11
CA VAL A 291 1.88 1.04 26.78
C VAL A 291 2.74 1.83 25.80
N ILE A 292 2.97 3.10 26.11
CA ILE A 292 3.96 3.93 25.42
C ILE A 292 5.32 3.74 26.11
N TYR A 293 6.32 3.26 25.38
CA TYR A 293 7.72 3.29 25.82
C TYR A 293 8.36 4.60 25.35
N ALA A 294 8.75 5.44 26.31
CA ALA A 294 9.32 6.76 26.03
C ALA A 294 10.32 7.14 27.12
N VAL A 295 11.30 7.98 26.78
CA VAL A 295 12.22 8.48 27.81
C VAL A 295 11.51 9.48 28.72
N LYS A 296 11.83 9.41 30.02
CA LYS A 296 11.23 10.26 31.04
C LYS A 296 11.35 11.76 30.70
N ASN A 297 10.25 12.49 30.83
CA ASN A 297 10.11 13.92 30.48
C ASN A 297 10.15 14.27 28.98
N SER A 298 10.28 13.29 28.07
CA SER A 298 10.13 13.50 26.63
C SER A 298 8.73 14.02 26.27
N TYR A 299 8.53 14.43 25.01
CA TYR A 299 7.20 14.83 24.55
C TYR A 299 6.20 13.68 24.66
N ALA A 300 6.58 12.48 24.22
CA ALA A 300 5.77 11.28 24.30
C ALA A 300 5.39 10.92 25.75
N TRP A 301 6.32 11.09 26.69
CA TRP A 301 6.03 10.88 28.11
C TRP A 301 4.93 11.80 28.62
N LYS A 302 5.06 13.11 28.37
CA LYS A 302 4.07 14.11 28.78
C LYS A 302 2.73 13.90 28.08
N TYR A 303 2.76 13.48 26.82
CA TYR A 303 1.57 13.12 26.06
C TYR A 303 0.83 11.95 26.70
N ALA A 304 1.54 10.88 27.07
CA ALA A 304 0.95 9.71 27.71
C ALA A 304 0.31 10.08 29.07
N GLU A 305 1.01 10.85 29.91
CA GLU A 305 0.47 11.34 31.19
C GLU A 305 -0.78 12.20 31.01
N LYS A 306 -0.77 13.13 30.03
CA LYS A 306 -1.92 14.00 29.71
C LYS A 306 -3.15 13.17 29.30
N ASN A 307 -2.95 12.14 28.49
CA ASN A 307 -4.01 11.33 27.91
C ASN A 307 -4.35 10.07 28.72
N LYS A 308 -3.70 9.87 29.88
CA LYS A 308 -3.90 8.71 30.77
C LYS A 308 -3.60 7.37 30.11
N ILE A 309 -2.59 7.35 29.24
CA ILE A 309 -2.04 6.13 28.62
C ILE A 309 -0.87 5.65 29.49
N ASP A 310 -0.74 4.34 29.68
CA ASP A 310 0.37 3.78 30.44
C ASP A 310 1.70 4.12 29.76
N VAL A 311 2.69 4.55 30.55
CA VAL A 311 4.02 4.91 30.04
C VAL A 311 5.12 4.26 30.85
N LYS A 312 6.15 3.75 30.18
CA LYS A 312 7.32 3.12 30.79
C LYS A 312 8.60 3.63 30.13
N GLU A 313 9.68 3.65 30.89
CA GLU A 313 11.00 3.83 30.28
C GLU A 313 11.32 2.61 29.39
N PRO A 314 12.04 2.80 28.27
CA PRO A 314 12.45 1.69 27.43
C PRO A 314 13.32 0.71 28.25
N PRO A 315 13.21 -0.61 28.02
CA PRO A 315 14.11 -1.55 28.67
C PRO A 315 15.57 -1.17 28.35
N ALA A 316 16.43 -1.18 29.37
CA ALA A 316 17.85 -0.89 29.17
C ALA A 316 18.42 -1.84 28.12
N ASN A 317 19.10 -1.31 27.10
CA ASN A 317 19.93 -2.13 26.24
C ASN A 317 20.93 -2.84 27.15
N GLU A 318 20.80 -4.16 27.30
CA GLU A 318 21.91 -4.97 27.79
C GLU A 318 23.00 -4.85 26.74
N GLU A 319 23.86 -3.83 26.88
CA GLU A 319 25.15 -3.80 26.22
C GLU A 319 25.82 -5.13 26.56
N LYS A 320 25.99 -5.99 25.55
CA LYS A 320 26.94 -7.09 25.63
C LYS A 320 28.29 -6.42 25.89
N ASN A 321 28.69 -6.46 27.16
CA ASN A 321 30.05 -6.17 27.57
C ASN A 321 30.95 -7.16 26.85
N ASP A 322 31.49 -6.76 25.70
CA ASP A 322 32.56 -7.47 25.04
C ASP A 322 33.77 -7.49 25.98
N GLU A 323 34.08 -8.71 26.40
CA GLU A 323 35.33 -9.25 26.93
C GLU A 323 36.32 -8.29 27.61
N LYS A 324 36.45 -8.53 28.93
CA LYS A 324 37.67 -8.44 29.73
C LYS A 324 38.95 -8.30 28.90
N THR A 325 39.54 -7.11 28.89
CA THR A 325 41.00 -6.99 28.87
C THR A 325 41.52 -7.40 30.24
N ASP A 326 42.10 -8.60 30.34
CA ASP A 326 42.91 -9.00 31.48
C ASP A 326 44.03 -7.98 31.68
N GLY A 327 44.00 -7.34 32.85
CA GLY A 327 45.07 -6.45 33.29
C GLY A 327 46.35 -7.24 33.53
N ILE A 328 47.37 -6.96 32.73
CA ILE A 328 48.75 -7.17 33.15
C ILE A 328 49.20 -5.88 33.85
N GLN A 329 49.55 -6.04 35.12
CA GLN A 329 50.04 -5.03 36.03
C GLN A 329 51.27 -4.31 35.45
N GLN A 330 51.25 -2.98 35.58
CA GLN A 330 52.45 -2.15 35.55
C GLN A 330 53.27 -2.47 36.80
N ASP A 331 54.53 -2.86 36.60
CA ASP A 331 55.58 -2.78 37.60
C ASP A 331 56.69 -1.86 37.11
N ASP A 332 57.28 -1.19 38.09
CA ASP A 332 58.03 0.05 38.03
C ASP A 332 59.43 0.02 37.36
N ASN A 333 59.86 1.26 37.08
CA ASN A 333 61.15 1.75 36.57
C ASN A 333 62.46 1.18 37.17
N LYS A 334 63.51 1.34 36.32
CA LYS A 334 64.99 1.28 36.50
C LYS A 334 65.62 -0.11 36.28
N THR A 335 66.65 -0.28 35.44
CA THR A 335 67.99 0.33 35.58
C THR A 335 68.86 0.08 34.31
N GLU A 336 69.65 1.09 33.93
CA GLU A 336 70.99 1.10 33.28
C GLU A 336 71.35 0.34 31.97
N ASN A 337 71.93 1.12 31.05
CA ASN A 337 73.14 0.93 30.22
C ASN A 337 73.40 -0.43 29.53
N SER A 338 73.49 -0.42 28.20
CA SER A 338 74.76 -0.25 27.46
C SER A 338 74.63 -0.70 25.99
N GLU A 339 75.30 0.04 25.09
CA GLU A 339 75.95 -0.43 23.84
C GLU A 339 75.07 -1.08 22.74
N ASN A 340 75.32 -1.00 21.43
CA ASN A 340 76.10 -0.18 20.51
C ASN A 340 75.74 -0.72 19.10
N SER A 341 76.14 -0.02 18.04
CA SER A 341 76.10 -0.38 16.59
C SER A 341 74.74 -0.22 15.88
N LYS A 342 74.57 0.78 15.00
CA LYS A 342 75.11 0.98 13.63
C LYS A 342 74.61 -0.07 12.63
N THR A 343 73.78 0.37 11.69
CA THR A 343 74.03 0.53 10.23
C THR A 343 72.69 0.88 9.58
N GLU A 344 72.48 2.08 9.06
CA GLU A 344 72.86 2.59 7.72
C GLU A 344 72.22 1.87 6.52
N ASN A 345 71.76 2.74 5.61
CA ASN A 345 71.44 2.57 4.19
C ASN A 345 70.07 2.00 3.82
N SER A 346 69.14 2.76 3.22
CA SER A 346 69.16 3.74 2.10
C SER A 346 68.61 3.11 0.82
N ASN A 347 67.85 3.95 0.11
CA ASN A 347 67.59 3.89 -1.33
C ASN A 347 66.71 2.73 -1.82
N SER A 348 65.88 2.86 -2.84
CA SER A 348 65.46 3.99 -3.68
C SER A 348 64.56 3.38 -4.75
N ASP A 349 63.59 4.16 -5.20
CA ASP A 349 63.17 4.28 -6.60
C ASP A 349 62.44 3.15 -7.34
N ASN A 350 61.59 3.68 -8.23
CA ASN A 350 61.00 3.15 -9.47
C ASN A 350 59.71 2.34 -9.36
N VAL A 351 58.54 2.83 -9.81
CA VAL A 351 58.11 3.45 -11.10
C VAL A 351 57.25 2.45 -11.89
N ASN A 352 56.05 2.92 -12.26
CA ASN A 352 55.14 2.46 -13.33
C ASN A 352 54.53 1.05 -13.19
N ASN A 353 53.22 0.83 -13.34
CA ASN A 353 52.39 1.19 -14.49
C ASN A 353 50.90 0.84 -14.24
N ASN A 354 50.04 1.48 -15.05
CA ASN A 354 48.60 1.29 -15.22
C ASN A 354 48.04 -0.14 -15.11
N SER A 355 46.88 -0.28 -14.46
CA SER A 355 45.75 -1.02 -15.03
C SER A 355 44.41 -0.59 -14.42
N LYS A 356 43.43 -0.37 -15.30
CA LYS A 356 41.99 -0.26 -15.03
C LYS A 356 41.52 -1.43 -14.15
N ASP A 357 40.72 -1.17 -13.12
CA ASP A 357 39.37 -1.75 -13.01
C ASP A 357 38.56 -1.16 -11.84
N ALA A 358 37.24 -1.30 -11.97
CA ALA A 358 36.12 -0.96 -11.11
C ALA A 358 36.39 -0.62 -9.61
N GLY A 359 35.87 0.52 -9.17
CA GLY A 359 35.69 0.86 -7.75
C GLY A 359 34.29 1.43 -7.52
N ALA A 360 33.45 0.63 -6.86
CA ALA A 360 32.16 1.04 -6.32
C ALA A 360 32.32 2.22 -5.33
N PRO A 361 31.32 3.10 -5.18
CA PRO A 361 31.34 4.07 -4.10
C PRO A 361 31.12 3.36 -2.76
N ASN A 362 32.01 3.69 -1.82
CA ASN A 362 31.78 3.58 -0.38
C ASN A 362 30.42 4.18 -0.03
N ASP A 363 29.61 3.42 0.71
CA ASP A 363 28.77 3.92 1.80
C ASP A 363 28.20 2.71 2.55
N ALA A 364 28.86 2.36 3.66
CA ALA A 364 28.25 1.54 4.69
C ALA A 364 27.60 2.49 5.71
N PRO A 365 26.27 2.61 5.77
CA PRO A 365 25.64 3.12 6.98
C PRO A 365 25.63 1.99 8.02
N ASN A 366 26.21 2.30 9.18
CA ASN A 366 26.15 1.47 10.39
C ASN A 366 24.70 1.09 10.68
N ASN A 367 24.37 -0.19 10.44
CA ASN A 367 23.14 -0.80 10.88
C ASN A 367 23.22 -0.96 12.41
N ILE A 368 22.58 -0.07 13.16
CA ILE A 368 22.18 -0.38 14.53
C ILE A 368 21.05 -1.39 14.41
N SER A 369 21.33 -2.65 14.75
CA SER A 369 20.32 -3.70 14.85
C SER A 369 19.38 -3.36 16.01
N ASN A 370 18.24 -2.72 15.70
CA ASN A 370 17.16 -2.49 16.65
C ASN A 370 16.41 -3.79 16.92
N ASN A 371 17.02 -4.68 17.71
CA ASN A 371 16.40 -5.86 18.31
C ASN A 371 15.52 -5.46 19.51
N PHE A 372 14.57 -4.55 19.32
CA PHE A 372 13.63 -4.17 20.37
C PHE A 372 12.45 -5.16 20.50
N PHE A 373 12.18 -5.96 19.47
CA PHE A 373 11.05 -6.90 19.46
C PHE A 373 11.43 -8.20 18.73
N ASN A 374 11.48 -9.32 19.44
CA ASN A 374 11.54 -10.65 18.82
C ASN A 374 10.15 -10.99 18.25
N ASN A 375 9.90 -10.64 17.00
CA ASN A 375 8.75 -11.14 16.28
C ASN A 375 9.06 -12.59 15.81
N PRO A 376 8.23 -13.62 16.12
CA PRO A 376 8.50 -14.97 15.63
C PRO A 376 8.40 -14.99 14.10
N THR A 377 9.52 -15.25 13.44
CA THR A 377 9.59 -15.56 12.01
C THR A 377 8.68 -16.75 11.70
N ALA A 378 7.62 -16.52 10.93
CA ALA A 378 6.83 -17.58 10.33
C ALA A 378 7.68 -18.33 9.29
N ASN A 379 8.30 -19.44 9.70
CA ASN A 379 8.86 -20.41 8.77
C ASN A 379 7.72 -21.18 8.09
N MET A 380 7.52 -20.93 6.80
CA MET A 380 6.77 -21.81 5.92
C MET A 380 7.57 -23.08 5.66
N SER A 381 7.25 -24.15 6.38
CA SER A 381 7.32 -25.54 5.90
C SER A 381 6.78 -26.48 6.98
N ASP A 382 5.53 -26.91 6.86
CA ASP A 382 5.20 -28.33 6.90
C ASP A 382 3.71 -28.57 6.64
N SER A 383 3.46 -29.31 5.56
CA SER A 383 2.19 -29.93 5.23
C SER A 383 1.84 -31.01 6.25
N GLY A 384 0.89 -30.71 7.13
CA GLY A 384 0.29 -31.67 8.05
C GLY A 384 -1.23 -31.61 7.99
N ASN A 385 -1.82 -32.58 7.30
CA ASN A 385 -3.26 -32.86 7.29
C ASN A 385 -3.82 -32.92 8.73
N ILE A 386 -4.81 -32.09 9.05
CA ILE A 386 -5.70 -32.32 10.20
C ILE A 386 -7.15 -32.13 9.75
N THR A 387 -7.92 -33.18 9.99
CA THR A 387 -9.32 -33.43 9.65
C THR A 387 -10.31 -32.50 10.34
N TYR A 388 -11.33 -32.06 9.60
CA TYR A 388 -12.48 -31.30 10.08
C TYR A 388 -13.33 -32.09 11.09
N GLY A 389 -13.47 -31.54 12.29
CA GLY A 389 -14.52 -31.90 13.26
C GLY A 389 -15.67 -30.91 13.15
N SER A 390 -16.79 -31.37 12.60
CA SER A 390 -18.09 -30.70 12.64
C SER A 390 -18.61 -30.61 14.08
N ASP A 391 -18.86 -29.40 14.58
CA ASP A 391 -20.02 -29.04 15.41
C ASP A 391 -19.76 -27.73 16.17
N SER A 392 -20.28 -26.63 15.65
CA SER A 392 -20.79 -25.52 16.48
C SER A 392 -21.60 -24.55 15.62
N LYS A 393 -22.91 -24.50 15.90
CA LYS A 393 -23.87 -23.55 15.33
C LYS A 393 -23.47 -22.10 15.67
N PRO A 394 -23.67 -21.12 14.77
CA PRO A 394 -23.55 -19.71 15.13
C PRO A 394 -24.66 -19.32 16.11
N GLN A 395 -24.31 -18.69 17.23
CA GLN A 395 -25.27 -18.02 18.10
C GLN A 395 -25.74 -16.71 17.45
N VAL A 396 -27.06 -16.59 17.33
CA VAL A 396 -27.77 -15.37 16.96
C VAL A 396 -27.63 -14.36 18.11
N LEU A 397 -26.82 -13.32 17.91
CA LEU A 397 -26.81 -12.15 18.79
C LEU A 397 -28.07 -11.32 18.50
N LYS A 398 -28.90 -11.18 19.54
CA LYS A 398 -30.13 -10.37 19.53
C LYS A 398 -29.79 -8.88 19.44
N GLU A 399 -30.52 -8.19 18.58
CA GLU A 399 -30.58 -6.73 18.46
C GLU A 399 -30.67 -6.06 19.84
N GLN A 400 -29.66 -5.25 20.19
CA GLN A 400 -29.77 -4.27 21.25
C GLN A 400 -30.05 -2.90 20.62
N ASN A 401 -31.24 -2.38 20.95
CA ASN A 401 -31.71 -1.05 20.60
C ASN A 401 -30.73 0.06 21.04
N LEU A 402 -29.88 0.54 20.14
CA LEU A 402 -29.21 1.83 20.32
C LEU A 402 -30.22 2.96 20.07
N LYS A 403 -30.48 3.74 21.12
CA LYS A 403 -31.21 5.01 21.04
C LYS A 403 -30.42 5.98 20.16
N VAL A 404 -31.02 6.33 19.02
CA VAL A 404 -30.53 7.36 18.09
C VAL A 404 -30.42 8.71 18.82
N GLY A 405 -29.19 9.10 19.14
CA GLY A 405 -28.83 10.46 19.54
C GLY A 405 -28.95 11.40 18.35
N LYS A 406 -29.65 12.53 18.54
CA LYS A 406 -29.93 13.54 17.51
C LYS A 406 -28.64 14.04 16.83
N ILE A 407 -28.48 13.75 15.55
CA ILE A 407 -27.45 14.37 14.69
C ILE A 407 -27.83 15.85 14.49
N LYS A 408 -26.98 16.77 14.96
CA LYS A 408 -27.06 18.19 14.62
C LYS A 408 -26.60 18.37 13.17
N LYS A 409 -27.50 18.86 12.31
CA LYS A 409 -27.19 19.32 10.96
C LYS A 409 -26.20 20.49 11.03
N TYR A 410 -24.99 20.33 10.54
CA TYR A 410 -24.12 21.46 10.20
C TYR A 410 -24.55 21.99 8.83
N LYS A 411 -25.00 23.25 8.80
CA LYS A 411 -25.19 24.00 7.55
C LYS A 411 -23.82 24.57 7.16
N ALA A 412 -23.39 24.28 5.94
CA ALA A 412 -22.26 24.93 5.30
C ALA A 412 -22.48 26.45 5.26
N LYS A 413 -21.42 27.21 5.53
CA LYS A 413 -21.29 28.63 5.20
C LYS A 413 -20.06 28.80 4.33
#